data_AF-A0A3M1MKK8-F1
#
_entry.id   AF-A0A3M1MKK8-F1
#
_cell.length_a   1.000
_cell.length_b   1.000
_cell.length_c   1.000
_cell.angle_alpha   90.00
_cell.angle_beta   90.00
_cell.angle_gamma   90.00
#
_symmetry.space_group_name_H-M   'P 1'
#
loop_
_entity.id
_entity.type
_entity.pdbx_description
1 polymer ?
#
loop_
_entity_poly.entity_id
_entity_poly.type
_entity_poly.pdbx_seq_one_letter_code
_entity_poly.pdbx_strand_id
1 'polypeptide(L)'
;DAELRDHLIGRIAHRLGRSLRVVDPAEADLDRRMTAAAEELVKRRVAAAVHSEGELPVLEVHTCPFPELVMAGQQRELCEMEEAMLSEAVGQSVHLHQCRLDGHEHCQFRPVDS
;
A
#
# COMPACT_ATOMS: atom_id res chain seq x y z
N ASP A 1 19.28 3.05 17.13
CA ASP A 1 18.07 3.31 17.92
C ASP A 1 16.89 2.85 17.08
N ALA A 2 16.11 1.91 17.58
CA ALA A 2 14.99 1.33 16.84
C ALA A 2 13.78 2.27 16.81
N GLU A 3 13.49 2.93 17.92
CA GLU A 3 12.33 3.82 18.06
C GLU A 3 12.44 5.04 17.14
N LEU A 4 13.63 5.62 17.03
CA LEU A 4 13.89 6.70 16.08
C LEU A 4 13.72 6.27 14.63
N ARG A 5 14.16 5.05 14.28
CA ARG A 5 14.04 4.51 12.92
C ARG A 5 12.57 4.31 12.57
N ASP A 6 11.79 3.70 13.46
CA ASP A 6 10.38 3.42 13.25
C ASP A 6 9.58 4.73 13.08
N HIS A 7 9.91 5.75 13.90
CA HIS A 7 9.34 7.09 13.73
C HIS A 7 9.65 7.72 12.36
N LEU A 8 10.89 7.59 11.87
CA LEU A 8 11.29 8.11 10.56
C LEU A 8 10.59 7.37 9.42
N ILE A 9 10.52 6.03 9.48
CA ILE A 9 9.83 5.21 8.48
C ILE A 9 8.35 5.57 8.42
N GLY A 10 7.68 5.70 9.57
CA GLY A 10 6.28 6.13 9.60
C GLY A 10 6.06 7.49 8.94
N ARG A 11 6.93 8.48 9.22
CA ARG A 11 6.85 9.79 8.56
C ARG A 11 7.07 9.73 7.06
N ILE A 12 7.98 8.87 6.59
CA ILE A 12 8.21 8.65 5.16
C ILE A 12 6.96 8.02 4.54
N ALA A 13 6.38 6.99 5.17
CA ALA A 13 5.15 6.32 4.72
C ALA A 13 4.01 7.33 4.52
N HIS A 14 3.70 8.13 5.55
CA HIS A 14 2.65 9.15 5.45
C HIS A 14 2.93 10.20 4.37
N ARG A 15 4.19 10.63 4.22
CA ARG A 15 4.53 11.59 3.16
C ARG A 15 4.33 10.99 1.77
N LEU A 16 4.74 9.73 1.57
CA LEU A 16 4.54 9.01 0.31
C LEU A 16 3.05 8.79 0.04
N GLY A 17 2.27 8.40 1.05
CA GLY A 17 0.82 8.19 0.95
C GLY A 17 0.09 9.46 0.52
N ARG A 18 0.44 10.61 1.12
CA ARG A 18 -0.07 11.92 0.69
C ARG A 18 0.27 12.26 -0.76
N SER A 19 1.42 11.82 -1.27
CA SER A 19 1.80 12.02 -2.68
C SER A 19 1.03 11.12 -3.64
N LEU A 20 0.45 10.02 -3.15
CA LEU A 20 -0.39 9.08 -3.90
C LEU A 20 -1.87 9.46 -3.83
N ARG A 21 -2.26 10.25 -2.83
CA ARG A 21 -3.63 10.74 -2.66
C ARG A 21 -3.95 11.80 -3.72
N VAL A 22 -4.65 11.37 -4.76
CA VAL A 22 -5.13 12.23 -5.85
C VAL A 22 -6.64 12.47 -5.82
N VAL A 23 -7.35 11.77 -4.95
CA VAL A 23 -8.80 11.92 -4.72
C VAL A 23 -9.02 12.19 -3.23
N ASP A 24 -9.92 13.12 -2.90
CA ASP A 24 -10.31 13.40 -1.52
C ASP A 24 -11.20 12.26 -0.98
N PRO A 25 -10.88 11.66 0.19
CA PRO A 25 -11.75 10.66 0.80
C PRO A 25 -13.17 11.10 1.11
N ALA A 26 -13.42 12.41 1.24
CA ALA A 26 -14.76 12.95 1.42
C ALA A 26 -15.59 12.99 0.12
N GLU A 27 -14.94 12.88 -1.05
CA GLU A 27 -15.57 13.07 -2.37
C GLU A 27 -15.71 11.77 -3.18
N ALA A 28 -15.16 10.65 -2.70
CA ALA A 28 -15.15 9.40 -3.43
C ALA A 28 -15.34 8.17 -2.53
N ASP A 29 -16.00 7.15 -3.08
CA ASP A 29 -16.12 5.85 -2.43
C ASP A 29 -14.78 5.11 -2.35
N LEU A 30 -14.77 4.02 -1.59
CA LEU A 30 -13.55 3.24 -1.34
C LEU A 30 -12.96 2.63 -2.63
N ASP A 31 -13.81 2.15 -3.53
CA ASP A 31 -13.38 1.56 -4.80
C ASP A 31 -12.65 2.59 -5.67
N ARG A 32 -13.21 3.80 -5.80
CA ARG A 32 -12.58 4.88 -6.57
C ARG A 32 -11.26 5.31 -5.95
N ARG A 33 -11.18 5.40 -4.62
CA ARG A 33 -9.95 5.77 -3.89
C ARG A 33 -8.85 4.72 -4.05
N MET A 34 -9.19 3.45 -3.90
CA MET A 34 -8.27 2.33 -4.13
C MET A 34 -7.79 2.30 -5.59
N THR A 35 -8.71 2.49 -6.54
CA THR A 35 -8.39 2.55 -7.97
C THR A 35 -7.45 3.72 -8.28
N ALA A 36 -7.72 4.90 -7.71
CA ALA A 36 -6.85 6.06 -7.87
C ALA A 36 -5.43 5.81 -7.33
N ALA A 37 -5.32 5.14 -6.18
CA ALA A 37 -4.01 4.76 -5.62
C ALA A 37 -3.27 3.78 -6.54
N ALA A 38 -3.95 2.77 -7.10
CA ALA A 38 -3.38 1.84 -8.06
C ALA A 38 -2.87 2.54 -9.34
N GLU A 39 -3.67 3.46 -9.89
CA GLU A 39 -3.28 4.28 -11.06
C GLU A 39 -2.00 5.08 -10.77
N GLU A 40 -1.86 5.63 -9.57
CA GLU A 40 -0.73 6.44 -9.15
C GLU A 40 0.54 5.60 -8.91
N LEU A 41 0.37 4.34 -8.46
CA LEU A 41 1.44 3.34 -8.43
C LEU A 41 1.88 2.95 -9.84
N VAL A 42 0.95 2.71 -10.76
CA VAL A 42 1.24 2.37 -12.17
C VAL A 42 2.01 3.50 -12.85
N LYS A 43 1.65 4.77 -12.63
CA LYS A 43 2.43 5.93 -13.14
C LYS A 43 3.87 5.94 -12.62
N ARG A 44 4.11 5.42 -11.42
CA ARG A 44 5.46 5.23 -10.83
C ARG A 44 6.13 3.92 -11.27
N ARG A 45 5.58 3.22 -12.27
CA ARG A 45 6.06 1.92 -12.79
C ARG A 45 5.96 0.76 -11.79
N VAL A 46 5.04 0.86 -10.85
CA VAL A 46 4.68 -0.21 -9.92
C VAL A 46 3.43 -0.88 -10.48
N ALA A 47 3.53 -2.15 -10.88
CA ALA A 47 2.41 -2.88 -11.44
C ALA A 47 1.39 -3.15 -10.34
N ALA A 48 0.24 -2.48 -10.43
CA ALA A 48 -0.83 -2.58 -9.44
C ALA A 48 -2.20 -2.54 -10.12
N ALA A 49 -3.18 -3.21 -9.51
CA ALA A 49 -4.56 -3.25 -9.98
C ALA A 49 -5.51 -3.38 -8.79
N VAL A 50 -6.76 -2.95 -8.97
CA VAL A 50 -7.84 -3.21 -8.01
C VAL A 50 -8.74 -4.29 -8.57
N HIS A 51 -9.05 -5.28 -7.73
CA HIS A 51 -10.00 -6.33 -8.01
C HIS A 51 -11.05 -6.37 -6.91
N SER A 52 -12.28 -6.71 -7.24
CA SER A 52 -13.35 -6.87 -6.25
C SER A 52 -13.35 -8.29 -5.70
N GLU A 53 -13.20 -8.43 -4.39
CA GLU A 53 -13.49 -9.68 -3.67
C GLU A 53 -14.81 -9.50 -2.92
N GLY A 54 -15.91 -9.95 -3.53
CA GLY A 54 -17.25 -9.65 -3.03
C GLY A 54 -17.57 -8.16 -3.18
N GLU A 55 -17.86 -7.50 -2.06
CA GLU A 55 -18.14 -6.05 -2.01
C GLU A 55 -16.90 -5.21 -1.66
N LEU A 56 -15.76 -5.84 -1.37
CA LEU A 56 -14.55 -5.14 -0.93
C LEU A 56 -13.55 -4.97 -2.08
N PRO A 57 -13.06 -3.74 -2.35
CA PRO A 57 -11.98 -3.53 -3.30
C PRO A 57 -10.65 -3.99 -2.68
N VAL A 58 -9.93 -4.86 -3.38
CA VAL A 58 -8.61 -5.38 -2.99
C VAL A 58 -7.57 -4.81 -3.94
N LEU A 59 -6.54 -4.17 -3.37
CA LEU A 59 -5.40 -3.65 -4.13
C LEU A 59 -4.34 -4.74 -4.25
N GLU A 60 -4.06 -5.16 -5.48
CA GLU A 60 -2.97 -6.07 -5.80
C GLU A 60 -1.76 -5.30 -6.29
N VAL A 61 -0.58 -5.62 -5.76
CA VAL A 61 0.71 -5.04 -6.15
C VAL A 61 1.60 -6.19 -6.65
N HIS A 62 1.75 -6.27 -7.97
CA HIS A 62 2.44 -7.36 -8.66
C HIS A 62 3.96 -7.16 -8.73
N THR A 63 4.43 -5.91 -8.69
CA THR A 63 5.85 -5.61 -8.56
C THR A 63 6.07 -4.71 -7.37
N CYS A 64 6.96 -5.11 -6.46
CA CYS A 64 7.41 -4.18 -5.42
C CYS A 64 8.20 -3.04 -6.09
N PRO A 65 7.94 -1.77 -5.76
CA PRO A 65 8.70 -0.63 -6.29
C PRO A 65 10.21 -0.72 -5.99
N PHE A 66 10.58 -1.45 -4.95
CA PHE A 66 11.95 -1.53 -4.45
C PHE A 66 12.41 -2.99 -4.28
N PRO A 67 12.44 -3.77 -5.37
CA PRO A 67 12.72 -5.21 -5.28
C PRO A 67 14.12 -5.48 -4.72
N GLU A 68 15.09 -4.63 -5.03
CA GLU A 68 16.47 -4.76 -4.51
C GLU A 68 16.58 -4.43 -3.01
N LEU A 69 15.70 -3.59 -2.47
CA LEU A 69 15.67 -3.28 -1.02
C LEU A 69 15.03 -4.42 -0.22
N VAL A 70 13.99 -5.05 -0.77
CA VAL A 70 13.28 -6.18 -0.14
C VAL A 70 14.11 -7.47 -0.17
N MET A 71 14.88 -7.69 -1.24
CA MET A 71 15.69 -8.89 -1.43
C MET A 71 16.95 -8.94 -0.56
N ALA A 72 17.34 -7.81 0.04
CA ALA A 72 18.54 -7.71 0.87
C ALA A 72 18.33 -8.17 2.34
N GLY A 73 17.14 -8.61 2.76
CA GLY A 73 16.99 -9.17 4.11
C GLY A 73 15.59 -9.30 4.73
N GLN A 74 14.53 -9.67 3.98
CA GLN A 74 13.20 -9.93 4.55
C GLN A 74 12.70 -8.80 5.48
N GLN A 75 12.82 -7.55 5.04
CA GLN A 75 12.45 -6.40 5.87
C GLN A 75 10.93 -6.24 5.88
N ARG A 76 10.25 -6.92 6.82
CA ARG A 76 8.81 -6.77 7.11
C ARG A 76 8.43 -5.30 7.36
N GLU A 77 9.38 -4.52 7.85
CA GLU A 77 9.31 -3.07 8.06
C GLU A 77 8.93 -2.32 6.76
N LEU A 78 9.34 -2.81 5.58
CA LEU A 78 8.94 -2.21 4.30
C LEU A 78 7.48 -2.49 3.97
N CYS A 79 6.98 -3.68 4.29
CA CYS A 79 5.57 -4.02 4.12
C CYS A 79 4.67 -3.23 5.08
N GLU A 80 5.11 -3.04 6.33
CA GLU A 80 4.43 -2.18 7.30
C GLU A 80 4.42 -0.71 6.84
N MET A 81 5.54 -0.25 6.26
CA MET A 81 5.61 1.07 5.62
C MET A 81 4.63 1.19 4.44
N GLU A 82 4.50 0.15 3.62
CA GLU A 82 3.54 0.11 2.51
C GLU A 82 2.09 0.15 3.01
N GLU A 83 1.75 -0.60 4.06
CA GLU A 83 0.41 -0.52 4.70
C GLU A 83 0.09 0.91 5.18
N ALA A 84 1.01 1.54 5.89
CA ALA A 84 0.82 2.91 6.39
C ALA A 84 0.72 3.93 5.25
N MET A 85 1.55 3.77 4.22
CA MET A 85 1.53 4.60 3.01
C MET A 85 0.19 4.49 2.28
N LEU A 86 -0.29 3.27 2.05
CA LEU A 86 -1.54 3.01 1.34
C LEU A 86 -2.75 3.45 2.16
N SER A 87 -2.71 3.25 3.48
CA SER A 87 -3.75 3.74 4.39
C SER A 87 -3.88 5.25 4.33
N GLU A 88 -2.76 5.96 4.30
CA GLU A 88 -2.74 7.41 4.10
C GLU A 88 -3.19 7.80 2.68
N ALA A 89 -2.83 7.04 1.64
CA ALA A 89 -3.24 7.36 0.27
C ALA A 89 -4.76 7.24 0.09
N VAL A 90 -5.34 6.14 0.56
CA VAL A 90 -6.77 5.80 0.44
C VAL A 90 -7.61 6.59 1.43
N GLY A 91 -7.06 6.94 2.60
CA GLY A 91 -7.78 7.62 3.68
C GLY A 91 -8.64 6.70 4.54
N GLN A 92 -8.33 5.41 4.52
CA GLN A 92 -8.85 4.38 5.41
C GLN A 92 -7.75 3.37 5.66
N SER A 93 -7.71 2.75 6.83
CA SER A 93 -6.77 1.67 7.13
C SER A 93 -6.91 0.53 6.13
N VAL A 94 -5.78 0.03 5.65
CA VAL A 94 -5.66 -1.21 4.90
C VAL A 94 -4.65 -2.13 5.57
N HIS A 95 -4.82 -3.44 5.41
CA HIS A 95 -3.87 -4.46 5.87
C HIS A 95 -3.42 -5.34 4.70
N LEU A 96 -2.15 -5.75 4.78
CA LEU A 96 -1.55 -6.73 3.92
C LEU A 96 -2.13 -8.11 4.24
N HIS A 97 -2.92 -8.63 3.30
CA HIS A 97 -3.53 -9.93 3.40
C HIS A 97 -2.65 -11.04 2.80
N GLN A 98 -1.95 -10.75 1.71
CA GLN A 98 -0.98 -11.65 1.09
C GLN A 98 0.31 -10.90 0.82
N CYS A 99 1.45 -11.57 0.99
CA CYS A 99 2.76 -10.98 0.75
C CYS A 99 3.65 -11.90 -0.09
N ARG A 100 4.39 -11.31 -1.03
CA ARG A 100 5.42 -12.03 -1.79
C ARG A 100 6.53 -12.60 -0.91
N LEU A 101 6.81 -11.97 0.24
CA LEU A 101 7.79 -12.49 1.22
C LEU A 101 7.32 -13.80 1.88
N ASP A 102 6.01 -14.04 1.92
CA ASP A 102 5.42 -15.27 2.47
C ASP A 102 5.20 -16.34 1.38
N GLY A 103 5.67 -16.09 0.13
CA GLY A 103 5.60 -17.03 -0.99
C GLY A 103 4.39 -16.85 -1.92
N HIS A 104 3.59 -15.81 -1.74
CA HIS A 104 2.49 -15.47 -2.65
C HIS A 104 3.00 -14.83 -3.96
N GLU A 105 2.20 -14.89 -5.03
CA GLU A 105 2.57 -14.33 -6.34
C GLU A 105 2.67 -12.79 -6.30
N HIS A 106 1.79 -12.15 -5.53
CA HIS A 106 1.70 -10.68 -5.37
C HIS A 106 1.32 -10.29 -3.96
N CYS A 107 1.51 -9.00 -3.64
CA CYS A 107 1.02 -8.44 -2.39
C CYS A 107 -0.44 -8.02 -2.55
N GLN A 108 -1.30 -8.35 -1.58
CA GLN A 108 -2.70 -7.92 -1.56
C GLN A 108 -2.96 -7.06 -0.34
N PHE A 109 -3.52 -5.87 -0.53
CA PHE A 109 -3.95 -4.98 0.54
C PHE A 109 -5.47 -4.88 0.56
N ARG A 110 -6.06 -5.11 1.73
CA ARG A 110 -7.51 -5.09 1.95
C ARG A 110 -7.88 -3.97 2.91
N PRO A 111 -9.01 -3.28 2.70
CA PRO A 111 -9.57 -2.40 3.70
C PRO A 111 -9.81 -3.15 5.02
N VAL A 112 -9.56 -2.48 6.15
CA VAL A 112 -10.01 -3.00 7.44
C VAL A 112 -11.51 -2.81 7.53
N ASP A 113 -12.24 -3.88 7.82
CA ASP A 113 -13.68 -3.81 8.10
C ASP A 113 -13.90 -2.84 9.27
N SER A 114 -14.67 -1.79 9.02
CA SER A 114 -15.01 -0.74 9.99
C SER A 114 -16.40 -0.93 10.57
#